data_AF-A0A354CJZ5-F1
#
_entry.id   AF-A0A354CJZ5-F1
#
_cell.length_a   1.000
_cell.length_b   1.000
_cell.length_c   1.000
_cell.angle_alpha   90.00
_cell.angle_beta   90.00
_cell.angle_gamma   90.00
#
_symmetry.space_group_name_H-M   'P 1'
#
loop_
_entity.id
_entity.type
_entity.pdbx_description
1 polymer ?
#
loop_
_entity_poly.entity_id
_entity_poly.type
_entity_poly.pdbx_seq_one_letter_code
_entity_poly.pdbx_strand_id
1 'polypeptide(L)'
;MSRKTRVLQKRFAVFCEGDTEYNYIDKMRKNQGVELVLKPINMHGGGYSNFLQKIKTESQSNYLAKFIIMDNPDFEYVACLHSPQYRGQDPHKFIESVLGAKSIAAFKGNADVYTFLNSGELSYQTMMESLRGKEKLLYNRYEIKKKNFDIMIKDTFFDVDFINKKSSNIEEFFDVIDW
;
A
#
# COMPACT_ATOMS: atom_id res chain seq x y z
N MET A 1 -6.76 -22.86 -35.75
CA MET A 1 -5.97 -22.36 -34.60
C MET A 1 -6.74 -21.22 -33.95
N SER A 2 -7.31 -21.44 -32.75
CA SER A 2 -7.97 -20.37 -31.98
C SER A 2 -6.92 -19.34 -31.56
N ARG A 3 -7.10 -18.06 -31.94
CA ARG A 3 -6.28 -16.97 -31.38
C ARG A 3 -6.50 -16.99 -29.88
N LYS A 4 -5.45 -17.24 -29.09
CA LYS A 4 -5.49 -16.98 -27.65
C LYS A 4 -5.92 -15.53 -27.47
N THR A 5 -7.14 -15.30 -27.02
CA THR A 5 -7.63 -13.98 -26.61
C THR A 5 -6.63 -13.46 -25.58
N ARG A 6 -5.84 -12.45 -25.94
CA ARG A 6 -4.96 -11.78 -24.97
C ARG A 6 -5.89 -11.04 -24.03
N VAL A 7 -6.07 -11.58 -22.83
CA VAL A 7 -6.65 -10.81 -21.73
C VAL A 7 -5.65 -9.69 -21.44
N LEU A 8 -6.07 -8.45 -21.65
CA LEU A 8 -5.26 -7.26 -21.35
C LEU A 8 -5.13 -7.16 -19.84
N GLN A 9 -3.96 -7.54 -19.34
CA GLN A 9 -3.62 -7.40 -17.92
C GLN A 9 -3.06 -6.01 -17.65
N LYS A 10 -3.68 -5.28 -16.74
CA LYS A 10 -3.20 -3.96 -16.30
C LYS A 10 -2.17 -4.17 -15.21
N ARG A 11 -0.93 -3.82 -15.53
CA ARG A 11 0.23 -4.09 -14.66
C ARG A 11 0.56 -2.85 -13.86
N PHE A 12 0.58 -2.96 -12.54
CA PHE A 12 1.01 -1.90 -11.65
C PHE A 12 2.25 -2.33 -10.88
N ALA A 13 3.22 -1.43 -10.76
CA ALA A 13 4.32 -1.62 -9.83
C ALA A 13 4.00 -0.88 -8.53
N VAL A 14 4.25 -1.53 -7.39
CA VAL A 14 3.98 -0.98 -6.06
C VAL A 14 5.29 -1.02 -5.27
N PHE A 15 5.95 0.11 -5.11
CA PHE A 15 7.19 0.22 -4.35
C PHE A 15 6.84 0.32 -2.87
N CYS A 16 7.28 -0.66 -2.10
CA CYS A 16 7.00 -0.86 -0.68
C CYS A 16 8.26 -0.56 0.13
N GLU A 17 8.14 0.19 1.22
CA GLU A 17 9.31 0.58 2.02
C GLU A 17 10.08 -0.62 2.60
N GLY A 18 9.36 -1.60 3.16
CA GLY A 18 9.94 -2.78 3.76
C GLY A 18 9.18 -4.08 3.50
N ASP A 19 9.55 -5.11 4.28
CA ASP A 19 9.02 -6.47 4.16
C ASP A 19 7.54 -6.56 4.57
N THR A 20 7.11 -5.77 5.56
CA THR A 20 5.74 -5.85 6.08
C THR A 20 4.73 -5.36 5.05
N GLU A 21 4.99 -4.20 4.44
CA GLU A 21 4.23 -3.61 3.35
C GLU A 21 4.26 -4.54 2.13
N TYR A 22 5.43 -5.09 1.81
CA TYR A 22 5.56 -6.07 0.73
C TYR A 22 4.64 -7.28 0.94
N ASN A 23 4.66 -7.88 2.13
CA ASN A 23 3.82 -9.04 2.47
C ASN A 23 2.33 -8.69 2.43
N TYR A 24 1.96 -7.51 2.92
CA TYR A 24 0.59 -7.01 2.87
C TYR A 24 0.10 -6.91 1.41
N ILE A 25 0.86 -6.23 0.55
CA ILE A 25 0.50 -6.05 -0.87
C ILE A 25 0.58 -7.37 -1.65
N ASP A 26 1.55 -8.24 -1.36
CA ASP A 26 1.70 -9.56 -1.97
C ASP A 26 0.53 -10.49 -1.67
N LYS A 27 0.03 -10.46 -0.44
CA LYS A 27 -1.14 -11.25 -0.07
C LYS A 27 -2.41 -10.63 -0.65
N MET A 28 -2.58 -9.31 -0.56
CA MET A 28 -3.71 -8.60 -1.14
C MET A 28 -3.84 -8.87 -2.64
N ARG A 29 -2.75 -8.82 -3.41
CA ARG A 29 -2.81 -9.05 -4.87
C ARG A 29 -3.30 -10.43 -5.27
N LYS A 30 -3.07 -11.46 -4.44
CA LYS A 30 -3.55 -12.82 -4.69
C LYS A 30 -5.08 -12.92 -4.59
N ASN A 31 -5.69 -11.95 -3.91
CA ASN A 31 -7.14 -11.83 -3.77
C ASN A 31 -7.77 -10.95 -4.86
N GLN A 32 -6.98 -10.37 -5.76
CA GLN A 32 -7.45 -9.52 -6.86
C GLN A 32 -7.75 -10.32 -8.13
N GLY A 33 -8.63 -9.80 -8.99
CA GLY A 33 -9.03 -10.44 -10.25
C GLY A 33 -7.90 -10.53 -11.29
N VAL A 34 -8.03 -11.49 -12.23
CA VAL A 34 -6.99 -11.82 -13.24
C VAL A 34 -6.63 -10.70 -14.23
N GLU A 35 -7.43 -9.63 -14.27
CA GLU A 35 -7.22 -8.45 -15.11
C GLU A 35 -6.22 -7.46 -14.51
N LEU A 36 -5.92 -7.58 -13.21
CA LEU A 36 -5.00 -6.73 -12.47
C LEU A 36 -3.72 -7.51 -12.11
N VAL A 37 -2.57 -6.99 -12.52
CA VAL A 37 -1.27 -7.57 -12.15
C VAL A 37 -0.52 -6.58 -11.27
N LEU A 38 -0.45 -6.88 -9.98
CA LEU A 38 0.31 -6.10 -9.02
C LEU A 38 1.70 -6.69 -8.84
N LYS A 39 2.73 -5.87 -9.01
CA LYS A 39 4.12 -6.22 -8.74
C LYS A 39 4.64 -5.40 -7.55
N PRO A 40 4.56 -5.92 -6.32
CA PRO A 40 5.23 -5.30 -5.19
C PRO A 40 6.75 -5.37 -5.38
N ILE A 41 7.43 -4.27 -5.08
CA ILE A 41 8.87 -4.10 -5.15
C ILE A 41 9.31 -3.62 -3.78
N ASN A 42 9.98 -4.47 -3.03
CA ASN A 42 10.51 -4.13 -1.73
C ASN A 42 11.76 -3.26 -1.88
N MET A 43 11.80 -2.15 -1.15
CA MET A 43 12.92 -1.21 -1.14
C MET A 43 14.02 -1.59 -0.14
N HIS A 44 13.74 -2.58 0.72
CA HIS A 44 14.62 -3.05 1.78
C HIS A 44 15.03 -1.93 2.75
N GLY A 45 14.11 -1.01 3.04
CA GLY A 45 14.32 0.16 3.89
C GLY A 45 15.19 1.24 3.23
N GLY A 46 15.77 2.13 4.05
CA GLY A 46 16.64 3.21 3.60
C GLY A 46 15.94 4.52 3.21
N GLY A 47 14.64 4.63 3.49
CA GLY A 47 13.87 5.87 3.37
C GLY A 47 13.71 6.38 1.93
N TYR A 48 13.34 7.66 1.81
CA TYR A 48 12.95 8.28 0.53
C TYR A 48 14.05 8.25 -0.55
N SER A 49 15.33 8.30 -0.17
CA SER A 49 16.45 8.27 -1.12
C SER A 49 16.53 6.95 -1.90
N ASN A 50 16.28 5.81 -1.23
CA ASN A 50 16.24 4.51 -1.88
C ASN A 50 15.09 4.45 -2.90
N PHE A 51 13.92 4.98 -2.55
CA PHE A 51 12.79 5.11 -3.50
C PHE A 51 13.20 5.88 -4.75
N LEU A 52 13.83 7.05 -4.60
CA LEU A 52 14.29 7.86 -5.73
C LEU A 52 15.29 7.10 -6.63
N GLN A 53 16.21 6.35 -6.04
CA GLN A 53 17.18 5.55 -6.80
C GLN A 53 16.49 4.42 -7.59
N LYS A 54 15.55 3.71 -6.97
CA LYS A 54 14.85 2.61 -7.63
C LYS A 54 13.92 3.09 -8.73
N ILE A 55 13.21 4.21 -8.53
CA ILE A 55 12.33 4.79 -9.56
C ILE A 55 13.12 5.19 -10.80
N LYS A 56 14.33 5.75 -10.62
CA LYS A 56 15.23 6.11 -11.73
C LYS A 56 15.72 4.90 -12.53
N THR A 57 15.86 3.75 -11.88
CA THR A 57 16.47 2.54 -12.48
C THR A 57 15.43 1.52 -12.96
N GLU A 58 14.22 1.51 -12.41
CA GLU A 58 13.16 0.60 -12.83
C GLU A 58 12.59 1.06 -14.18
N SER A 59 12.66 0.19 -15.20
CA SER A 59 12.07 0.46 -16.52
C SER A 59 10.61 0.91 -16.40
N GLN A 60 10.23 1.92 -17.18
CA GLN A 60 8.84 2.36 -17.31
C GLN A 60 8.04 1.44 -18.24
N SER A 61 8.72 0.64 -19.08
CA SER A 61 8.04 -0.21 -20.05
C SER A 61 7.29 -1.35 -19.37
N ASN A 62 6.01 -1.50 -19.72
CA ASN A 62 5.07 -2.54 -19.29
C ASN A 62 4.23 -2.29 -18.03
N TYR A 63 4.25 -1.11 -17.40
CA TYR A 63 3.31 -0.78 -16.32
C TYR A 63 2.36 0.35 -16.74
N LEU A 64 1.11 0.26 -16.28
CA LEU A 64 0.11 1.32 -16.42
C LEU A 64 0.40 2.48 -15.45
N ALA A 65 0.75 2.17 -14.20
CA ALA A 65 1.19 3.14 -13.22
C ALA A 65 2.16 2.54 -12.19
N LYS A 66 2.88 3.41 -11.50
CA LYS A 66 3.84 3.10 -10.44
C LYS A 66 3.42 3.80 -9.15
N PHE A 67 3.07 3.04 -8.12
CA PHE A 67 2.72 3.59 -6.81
C PHE A 67 3.90 3.46 -5.86
N ILE A 68 4.21 4.54 -5.16
CA ILE A 68 5.09 4.52 -3.99
C ILE A 68 4.18 4.45 -2.79
N ILE A 69 4.37 3.47 -1.91
CA ILE A 69 3.72 3.42 -0.61
C ILE A 69 4.79 3.76 0.43
N MET A 70 4.52 4.79 1.21
CA MET A 70 5.37 5.22 2.31
C MET A 70 4.50 5.42 3.54
N ASP A 71 4.97 4.87 4.66
CA ASP A 71 4.29 4.96 5.94
C ASP A 71 5.13 5.81 6.88
N ASN A 72 4.46 6.67 7.63
CA ASN A 72 5.10 7.51 8.64
C ASN A 72 4.36 7.32 9.96
N PRO A 73 4.98 6.79 11.03
CA PRO A 73 6.39 6.39 11.10
C PRO A 73 6.71 5.06 10.39
N ASP A 74 5.74 4.15 10.29
CA ASP A 74 5.92 2.78 9.82
C ASP A 74 4.57 2.11 9.52
N PHE A 75 4.61 0.90 8.95
CA PHE A 75 3.40 0.13 8.66
C PHE A 75 2.63 -0.31 9.91
N GLU A 76 3.28 -0.43 11.07
CA GLU A 76 2.61 -0.76 12.33
C GLU A 76 1.52 0.27 12.67
N TYR A 77 1.77 1.56 12.42
CA TYR A 77 0.72 2.57 12.49
C TYR A 77 -0.47 2.26 11.57
N VAL A 78 -0.20 1.94 10.29
CA VAL A 78 -1.23 1.63 9.28
C VAL A 78 -2.03 0.37 9.65
N ALA A 79 -1.34 -0.63 10.19
CA ALA A 79 -1.95 -1.86 10.69
C ALA A 79 -2.99 -1.56 11.78
N CYS A 80 -2.68 -0.66 12.70
CA CYS A 80 -3.60 -0.26 13.76
C CYS A 80 -4.87 0.42 13.21
N LEU A 81 -4.78 1.15 12.10
CA LEU A 81 -5.92 1.81 11.47
C LEU A 81 -6.97 0.83 10.92
N HIS A 82 -6.66 -0.46 10.79
CA HIS A 82 -7.64 -1.47 10.42
C HIS A 82 -8.67 -1.73 11.53
N SER A 83 -8.34 -1.37 12.77
CA SER A 83 -9.23 -1.56 13.92
C SER A 83 -10.05 -0.31 14.20
N PRO A 84 -11.39 -0.42 14.33
CA PRO A 84 -12.21 0.69 14.79
C PRO A 84 -11.95 1.07 16.25
N GLN A 85 -11.16 0.29 17.00
CA GLN A 85 -10.80 0.55 18.39
C GLN A 85 -9.53 1.41 18.54
N TYR A 86 -8.76 1.60 17.47
CA TYR A 86 -7.56 2.42 17.53
C TYR A 86 -7.92 3.91 17.62
N ARG A 87 -7.29 4.59 18.57
CA ARG A 87 -7.51 6.00 18.94
C ARG A 87 -6.17 6.74 19.15
N GLY A 88 -5.09 6.25 18.54
CA GLY A 88 -3.75 6.83 18.65
C GLY A 88 -2.88 6.27 19.77
N GLN A 89 -3.19 5.06 20.26
CA GLN A 89 -2.35 4.33 21.21
C GLN A 89 -0.97 4.03 20.61
N ASP A 90 -0.08 3.49 21.44
CA ASP A 90 1.20 2.95 20.98
C ASP A 90 0.96 1.78 19.99
N PRO A 91 1.42 1.89 18.72
CA PRO A 91 1.13 0.88 17.71
C PRO A 91 1.62 -0.52 18.09
N HIS A 92 2.81 -0.62 18.70
CA HIS A 92 3.40 -1.90 19.03
C HIS A 92 2.57 -2.63 20.10
N LYS A 93 2.26 -1.94 21.20
CA LYS A 93 1.39 -2.49 22.25
C LYS A 93 0.00 -2.81 21.71
N PHE A 94 -0.55 -1.97 20.84
CA PHE A 94 -1.88 -2.20 20.27
C PHE A 94 -1.92 -3.45 19.39
N ILE A 95 -0.91 -3.66 18.54
CA ILE A 95 -0.80 -4.86 17.71
C ILE A 95 -0.71 -6.13 18.56
N GLU A 96 0.08 -6.12 19.63
CA GLU A 96 0.25 -7.30 20.49
C GLU A 96 -0.98 -7.57 21.36
N SER A 97 -1.53 -6.54 22.00
CA SER A 97 -2.58 -6.70 23.01
C SER A 97 -4.01 -6.64 22.47
N VAL A 98 -4.26 -5.91 21.39
CA VAL A 98 -5.60 -5.69 20.83
C VAL A 98 -5.79 -6.43 19.51
N LEU A 99 -4.83 -6.33 18.57
CA LEU A 99 -4.93 -7.08 17.32
C LEU A 99 -4.61 -8.57 17.51
N GLY A 100 -3.94 -8.95 18.61
CA GLY A 100 -3.68 -10.33 18.98
C GLY A 100 -2.45 -10.96 18.30
N ALA A 101 -1.51 -10.15 17.82
CA ALA A 101 -0.23 -10.66 17.35
C ALA A 101 0.62 -11.18 18.52
N LYS A 102 1.32 -12.30 18.35
CA LYS A 102 2.19 -12.87 19.41
C LYS A 102 3.32 -11.94 19.83
N SER A 103 3.85 -11.19 18.88
CA SER A 103 4.86 -10.15 19.08
C SER A 103 4.94 -9.28 17.82
N ILE A 104 5.57 -8.11 17.92
CA ILE A 104 5.87 -7.28 16.74
C ILE A 104 6.76 -8.01 15.73
N ALA A 105 7.75 -8.76 16.19
CA ALA A 105 8.58 -9.56 15.28
C ALA A 105 7.74 -10.59 14.51
N ALA A 106 6.80 -11.26 15.17
CA ALA A 106 5.89 -12.21 14.53
C ALA A 106 4.92 -11.51 13.56
N PHE A 107 4.45 -10.31 13.90
CA PHE A 107 3.61 -9.50 13.02
C PHE A 107 4.34 -9.10 11.74
N LYS A 108 5.55 -8.53 11.84
CA LYS A 108 6.35 -8.11 10.67
C LYS A 108 6.73 -9.29 9.76
N GLY A 109 6.97 -10.46 10.35
CA GLY A 109 7.26 -11.71 9.62
C GLY A 109 6.03 -12.43 9.07
N ASN A 110 4.81 -11.90 9.27
CA ASN A 110 3.59 -12.59 8.87
C ASN A 110 3.33 -12.43 7.35
N ALA A 111 3.61 -13.49 6.59
CA ALA A 111 3.30 -13.53 5.15
C ALA A 111 1.79 -13.47 4.83
N ASP A 112 0.93 -13.66 5.84
CA ASP A 112 -0.53 -13.56 5.72
C ASP A 112 -1.09 -12.33 6.46
N VAL A 113 -0.26 -11.30 6.66
CA VAL A 113 -0.63 -10.07 7.40
C VAL A 113 -1.86 -9.38 6.83
N TYR A 114 -2.07 -9.40 5.51
CA TYR A 114 -3.28 -8.86 4.90
C TYR A 114 -4.54 -9.57 5.42
N THR A 115 -4.57 -10.90 5.40
CA THR A 115 -5.73 -11.67 5.88
C THR A 115 -5.94 -11.45 7.37
N PHE A 116 -4.86 -11.43 8.15
CA PHE A 116 -4.90 -11.11 9.58
C PHE A 116 -5.56 -9.76 9.85
N LEU A 117 -5.12 -8.70 9.16
CA LEU A 117 -5.65 -7.33 9.29
C LEU A 117 -7.03 -7.12 8.65
N ASN A 118 -7.57 -8.13 7.96
CA ASN A 118 -8.88 -8.09 7.31
C ASN A 118 -9.78 -9.23 7.80
N SER A 119 -9.65 -9.59 9.07
CA SER A 119 -10.42 -10.65 9.73
C SER A 119 -11.20 -10.12 10.93
N GLY A 120 -12.36 -10.72 11.20
CA GLY A 120 -13.24 -10.28 12.28
C GLY A 120 -13.73 -8.84 12.07
N GLU A 121 -13.48 -7.97 13.05
CA GLU A 121 -13.82 -6.53 12.98
C GLU A 121 -12.74 -5.68 12.30
N LEU A 122 -11.58 -6.27 11.96
CA LEU A 122 -10.49 -5.56 11.29
C LEU A 122 -10.78 -5.47 9.79
N SER A 123 -10.58 -4.28 9.22
CA SER A 123 -10.86 -4.05 7.80
C SER A 123 -10.00 -2.95 7.19
N TYR A 124 -9.55 -3.18 5.96
CA TYR A 124 -8.90 -2.17 5.13
C TYR A 124 -9.82 -0.99 4.85
N GLN A 125 -11.16 -1.17 4.87
CA GLN A 125 -12.12 -0.08 4.72
C GLN A 125 -12.01 0.92 5.87
N THR A 126 -11.92 0.43 7.12
CA THR A 126 -11.69 1.26 8.31
C THR A 126 -10.36 2.03 8.21
N MET A 127 -9.32 1.36 7.69
CA MET A 127 -8.02 1.99 7.45
C MET A 127 -8.11 3.10 6.40
N MET A 128 -8.79 2.85 5.27
CA MET A 128 -9.00 3.85 4.23
C MET A 128 -9.77 5.08 4.74
N GLU A 129 -10.85 4.86 5.50
CA GLU A 129 -11.62 5.96 6.11
C GLU A 129 -10.77 6.82 7.06
N SER A 130 -9.80 6.21 7.74
CA SER A 130 -8.89 6.91 8.65
C SER A 130 -7.84 7.76 7.92
N LEU A 131 -7.44 7.36 6.71
CA LEU A 131 -6.40 8.03 5.91
C LEU A 131 -6.95 9.06 4.92
N ARG A 132 -8.15 8.83 4.38
CA ARG A 132 -8.74 9.71 3.35
C ARG A 132 -8.88 11.15 3.85
N GLY A 133 -8.48 12.08 2.99
CA GLY A 133 -8.57 13.53 3.25
C GLY A 133 -7.61 14.04 4.33
N LYS A 134 -6.67 13.22 4.82
CA LYS A 134 -5.61 13.65 5.74
C LYS A 134 -4.42 14.21 4.96
N GLU A 135 -3.67 15.09 5.63
CA GLU A 135 -2.35 15.53 5.15
C GLU A 135 -1.37 14.37 5.20
N LYS A 136 -0.47 14.29 4.22
CA LYS A 136 0.46 13.17 4.06
C LYS A 136 1.85 13.65 3.69
N LEU A 137 2.85 12.96 4.20
CA LEU A 137 4.24 13.17 3.82
C LEU A 137 4.48 12.89 2.33
N LEU A 138 3.80 11.90 1.75
CA LEU A 138 3.88 11.57 0.33
C LEU A 138 2.46 11.43 -0.23
N TYR A 139 2.18 12.01 -1.40
CA TYR A 139 0.90 11.84 -2.07
C TYR A 139 1.02 12.03 -3.57
N ASN A 140 0.12 11.41 -4.33
CA ASN A 140 0.10 11.50 -5.78
C ASN A 140 -1.07 12.36 -6.25
N ARG A 141 -0.81 13.20 -7.26
CA ARG A 141 -1.87 13.76 -8.10
C ARG A 141 -2.04 12.84 -9.29
N TYR A 142 -3.20 12.21 -9.38
CA TYR A 142 -3.49 11.29 -10.47
C TYR A 142 -4.91 11.49 -11.01
N GLU A 143 -5.12 11.04 -12.25
CA GLU A 143 -6.41 11.01 -12.90
C GLU A 143 -6.74 9.56 -13.25
N ILE A 144 -7.93 9.12 -12.85
CA ILE A 144 -8.42 7.80 -13.16
C ILE A 144 -9.56 7.91 -14.19
N LYS A 145 -9.42 7.25 -15.33
CA LYS A 145 -10.41 7.25 -16.43
C LYS A 145 -11.16 5.93 -16.50
N LYS A 146 -12.34 5.86 -15.85
CA LYS A 146 -13.17 4.63 -15.70
C LYS A 146 -13.43 3.90 -17.01
N LYS A 147 -13.83 4.65 -18.03
CA LYS A 147 -14.25 4.09 -19.34
C LYS A 147 -13.16 3.27 -20.03
N ASN A 148 -11.90 3.66 -19.86
CA ASN A 148 -10.76 3.00 -20.50
C ASN A 148 -9.85 2.31 -19.48
N PHE A 149 -10.17 2.48 -18.19
CA PHE A 149 -9.44 1.97 -17.04
C PHE A 149 -7.96 2.40 -17.13
N ASP A 150 -7.77 3.68 -17.44
CA ASP A 150 -6.47 4.32 -17.62
C ASP A 150 -6.18 5.18 -16.39
N ILE A 151 -4.94 5.16 -15.92
CA ILE A 151 -4.52 5.85 -14.69
C ILE A 151 -3.26 6.62 -15.01
N MET A 152 -3.35 7.94 -14.86
CA MET A 152 -2.25 8.84 -15.13
C MET A 152 -1.81 9.51 -13.84
N ILE A 153 -0.65 9.10 -13.31
CA ILE A 153 0.02 9.84 -12.25
C ILE A 153 0.64 11.08 -12.90
N LYS A 154 0.15 12.27 -12.51
CA LYS A 154 0.62 13.56 -13.02
C LYS A 154 1.85 14.01 -12.26
N ASP A 155 1.78 13.94 -10.93
CA ASP A 155 2.82 14.40 -10.02
C ASP A 155 2.85 13.51 -8.77
N THR A 156 4.03 13.33 -8.18
CA THR A 156 4.20 12.78 -6.83
C THR A 156 4.84 13.85 -5.97
N PHE A 157 4.21 14.18 -4.85
CA PHE A 157 4.65 15.20 -3.92
C PHE A 157 5.23 14.55 -2.66
N PHE A 158 6.33 15.12 -2.17
CA PHE A 158 6.93 14.80 -0.89
C PHE A 158 6.96 16.09 -0.06
N ASP A 159 6.12 16.17 0.95
CA ASP A 159 5.86 17.39 1.72
C ASP A 159 6.48 17.28 3.12
N VAL A 160 7.67 17.88 3.24
CA VAL A 160 8.50 17.82 4.46
C VAL A 160 7.83 18.46 5.67
N ASP A 161 6.85 19.35 5.47
CA ASP A 161 6.13 19.99 6.58
C ASP A 161 5.30 18.96 7.37
N PHE A 162 5.01 17.81 6.76
CA PHE A 162 4.27 16.71 7.38
C PHE A 162 5.16 15.58 7.90
N ILE A 163 6.48 15.75 7.96
CA ILE A 163 7.41 14.71 8.45
C ILE A 163 7.12 14.26 9.88
N ASN A 164 6.56 15.14 10.72
CA ASN A 164 6.22 14.83 12.11
C ASN A 164 4.78 14.31 12.28
N LYS A 165 4.01 14.17 11.19
CA LYS A 165 2.62 13.69 11.22
C LYS A 165 2.54 12.23 10.82
N LYS A 166 1.87 11.43 11.65
CA LYS A 166 1.56 10.04 11.32
C LYS A 166 0.67 10.02 10.07
N SER A 167 1.13 9.38 9.00
CA SER A 167 0.43 9.36 7.72
C SER A 167 0.83 8.14 6.90
N SER A 168 0.02 7.82 5.90
CA SER A 168 0.33 6.89 4.83
C SER A 168 -0.44 7.34 3.60
N ASN A 169 0.02 6.93 2.43
CA ASN A 169 -0.68 7.15 1.16
C ASN A 169 -1.19 5.83 0.55
N ILE A 170 -1.18 4.74 1.31
CA ILE A 170 -1.61 3.42 0.85
C ILE A 170 -3.05 3.42 0.32
N GLU A 171 -3.92 4.30 0.79
CA GLU A 171 -5.30 4.39 0.33
C GLU A 171 -5.41 4.91 -1.12
N GLU A 172 -4.44 5.69 -1.61
CA GLU A 172 -4.38 6.08 -3.03
C GLU A 172 -4.20 4.88 -3.95
N PHE A 173 -3.52 3.85 -3.47
CA PHE A 173 -3.39 2.59 -4.18
C PHE A 173 -4.71 1.80 -4.15
N PHE A 174 -5.47 1.87 -3.05
CA PHE A 174 -6.80 1.25 -3.00
C PHE A 174 -7.82 1.93 -3.93
N ASP A 175 -7.78 3.26 -4.05
CA ASP A 175 -8.64 4.02 -4.97
C ASP A 175 -8.46 3.60 -6.44
N VAL A 176 -7.34 2.93 -6.75
CA VAL A 176 -6.93 2.49 -8.09
C VAL A 176 -7.29 1.02 -8.37
N ILE A 177 -7.23 0.16 -7.35
CA ILE A 177 -7.45 -1.28 -7.50
C ILE A 177 -8.88 -1.73 -7.17
N ASP A 178 -9.59 -1.02 -6.29
CA ASP A 178 -10.94 -1.38 -5.79
C ASP A 178 -12.04 -0.71 -6.64
N TRP A 179 -11.85 -0.75 -7.97
CA TRP A 179 -12.59 0.05 -8.97
C TRP A 179 -13.69 -0.70 -9.72
#